data_AF-A0A836RB13-F1
#
_entry.id   AF-A0A836RB13-F1
#
_cell.length_a   1.000
_cell.length_b   1.000
_cell.length_c   1.000
_cell.angle_alpha   90.00
_cell.angle_beta   90.00
_cell.angle_gamma   90.00
#
_symmetry.space_group_name_H-M   'P 1'
#
loop_
_entity.id
_entity.type
_entity.pdbx_description
1 polymer ?
#
loop_
_entity_poly.entity_id
_entity_poly.type
_entity_poly.pdbx_seq_one_letter_code
_entity_poly.pdbx_strand_id
1 'polypeptide(L)'
;KELAAGRLEHAEKTGKNPRIADDLTFSAPKSVSLVAALDDNMREAIVQAHREAVGKVVEFIAHSGMIQARDSRGEPTAAWGAVAVRFDHFLSRNGDPQLHSHVLIANSVFYIEKEFDGRTVQVVEKEGAAYLRDIYTNKTALGALYRHELASRLERLGYEVEWKQDGTFELKGFAAEALKEFSTRRQEIEKHMAEKGVEGGKAAEVAALDTRKPKENLDPAKLRAEWEERAQKAGIEIPRPDPEKPMKIREEDREVDSRDRLVLAEREAEKQVRTAGFSSTLRVSLGLAKELASAGKTSTISEIVGLAEKGTREAGKHFGGLYDLGEDRIGSDVRRWFTFRNNIMAEFRHREIGLRENQKGIDPEKAHQSLQA
;
A
#
# COMPACT_ATOMS: atom_id res chain seq x y z
N LYS A 1 21.46 -9.75 -7.55
CA LYS A 1 21.88 -11.16 -7.35
C LYS A 1 22.88 -11.29 -6.20
N GLU A 2 23.90 -10.43 -6.13
CA GLU A 2 24.93 -10.45 -5.06
C GLU A 2 24.36 -10.21 -3.65
N LEU A 3 23.45 -9.23 -3.48
CA LEU A 3 22.78 -8.94 -2.20
C LEU A 3 22.03 -10.13 -1.55
N ALA A 4 21.49 -11.05 -2.36
CA ALA A 4 20.78 -12.22 -1.85
C ALA A 4 21.74 -13.40 -1.55
N ALA A 5 22.82 -13.51 -2.33
CA ALA A 5 23.80 -14.59 -2.20
C ALA A 5 24.55 -14.49 -0.86
N GLY A 6 25.01 -13.30 -0.47
CA GLY A 6 25.73 -13.11 0.80
C GLY A 6 24.91 -13.50 2.05
N ARG A 7 23.60 -13.28 2.00
CA ARG A 7 22.67 -13.68 3.08
C ARG A 7 22.44 -15.19 3.16
N LEU A 8 22.32 -15.84 2.01
CA LEU A 8 22.20 -17.29 1.93
C LEU A 8 23.49 -17.97 2.41
N GLU A 9 24.65 -17.46 2.03
CA GLU A 9 25.93 -17.95 2.55
C GLU A 9 26.09 -17.74 4.06
N HIS A 10 25.63 -16.60 4.59
CA HIS A 10 25.63 -16.34 6.03
C HIS A 10 24.67 -17.28 6.78
N ALA A 11 23.54 -17.65 6.17
CA ALA A 11 22.60 -18.65 6.69
C ALA A 11 23.29 -20.01 6.88
N GLU A 12 23.94 -20.47 5.82
CA GLU A 12 24.64 -21.75 5.77
C GLU A 12 25.78 -21.80 6.80
N LYS A 13 26.52 -20.70 6.97
CA LYS A 13 27.62 -20.60 7.94
C LYS A 13 27.16 -20.57 9.40
N THR A 14 25.99 -20.02 9.71
CA THR A 14 25.54 -19.80 11.10
C THR A 14 24.54 -20.84 11.62
N GLY A 15 24.01 -21.71 10.75
CA GLY A 15 23.02 -22.73 11.12
C GLY A 15 21.67 -22.16 11.59
N LYS A 16 21.48 -20.83 11.49
CA LYS A 16 20.21 -20.16 11.79
C LYS A 16 19.39 -20.09 10.51
N ASN A 17 18.09 -20.34 10.61
CA ASN A 17 17.17 -20.14 9.49
C ASN A 17 16.89 -18.63 9.34
N PRO A 18 17.59 -17.91 8.46
CA PRO A 18 17.47 -16.46 8.42
C PRO A 18 16.22 -16.10 7.64
N ARG A 19 15.61 -14.97 8.00
CA ARG A 19 14.62 -14.37 7.12
C ARG A 19 15.33 -13.99 5.81
N ILE A 20 14.92 -14.60 4.70
CA ILE A 20 15.52 -14.39 3.37
C ILE A 20 14.86 -13.20 2.66
N ALA A 21 13.53 -13.11 2.78
CA ALA A 21 12.72 -12.05 2.18
C ALA A 21 11.43 -11.86 2.97
N ASP A 22 10.81 -10.69 2.78
CA ASP A 22 9.43 -10.41 3.20
C ASP A 22 8.54 -10.38 1.94
N ASP A 23 7.37 -11.02 2.01
CA ASP A 23 6.43 -11.14 0.89
C ASP A 23 5.30 -10.12 1.00
N LEU A 24 5.19 -9.27 -0.03
CA LEU A 24 4.09 -8.33 -0.21
C LEU A 24 3.16 -8.89 -1.28
N THR A 25 2.04 -9.47 -0.85
CA THR A 25 1.05 -10.03 -1.78
C THR A 25 -0.01 -9.00 -2.15
N PHE A 26 -0.13 -8.71 -3.44
CA PHE A 26 -1.15 -7.82 -4.01
C PHE A 26 -2.19 -8.65 -4.74
N SER A 27 -3.42 -8.67 -4.24
CA SER A 27 -4.52 -9.44 -4.84
C SER A 27 -5.52 -8.51 -5.50
N ALA A 28 -5.81 -8.75 -6.79
CA ALA A 28 -6.88 -8.03 -7.49
C ALA A 28 -8.27 -8.41 -6.95
N PRO A 29 -9.28 -7.52 -7.09
CA PRO A 29 -10.67 -7.86 -6.84
C PRO A 29 -11.14 -9.09 -7.62
N LYS A 30 -12.22 -9.71 -7.16
CA LYS A 30 -12.69 -10.97 -7.75
C LYS A 30 -13.20 -10.75 -9.18
N SER A 31 -13.98 -9.69 -9.41
CA SER A 31 -14.46 -9.29 -10.74
C SER A 31 -13.30 -9.12 -11.74
N VAL A 32 -12.23 -8.42 -11.34
CA VAL A 32 -11.03 -8.22 -12.17
C VAL A 32 -10.36 -9.55 -12.50
N SER A 33 -10.27 -10.46 -11.52
CA SER A 33 -9.72 -11.80 -11.74
C SER A 33 -10.58 -12.64 -12.70
N LEU A 34 -11.91 -12.48 -12.66
CA LEU A 34 -12.84 -13.15 -13.57
C LEU A 34 -12.72 -12.64 -15.00
N VAL A 35 -12.66 -11.32 -15.20
CA VAL A 35 -12.39 -10.74 -16.52
C VAL A 35 -11.08 -11.27 -17.07
N ALA A 36 -10.00 -11.22 -16.28
CA ALA A 36 -8.70 -11.74 -16.70
C ALA A 36 -8.71 -13.24 -17.05
N ALA A 37 -9.62 -14.03 -16.47
CA ALA A 37 -9.70 -15.47 -16.70
C ALA A 37 -10.61 -15.85 -17.87
N LEU A 38 -11.69 -15.10 -18.10
CA LEU A 38 -12.79 -15.46 -19.00
C LEU A 38 -12.87 -14.58 -20.26
N ASP A 39 -12.27 -13.39 -20.27
CA ASP A 39 -12.20 -12.53 -21.46
C ASP A 39 -10.79 -12.53 -22.06
N ASP A 40 -10.58 -13.31 -23.13
CA ASP A 40 -9.28 -13.40 -23.77
C ASP A 40 -8.85 -12.12 -24.48
N ASN A 41 -9.79 -11.28 -24.92
CA ASN A 41 -9.47 -10.01 -25.57
C ASN A 41 -8.93 -9.00 -24.55
N MET A 42 -9.44 -9.04 -23.33
CA MET A 42 -9.06 -8.10 -22.26
C MET A 42 -8.01 -8.65 -21.30
N ARG A 43 -7.75 -9.96 -21.29
CA ARG A 43 -6.81 -10.63 -20.39
C ARG A 43 -5.47 -9.90 -20.29
N GLU A 44 -4.81 -9.65 -21.41
CA GLU A 44 -3.49 -9.01 -21.41
C GLU A 44 -3.54 -7.60 -20.84
N ALA A 45 -4.53 -6.80 -21.23
CA ALA A 45 -4.72 -5.44 -20.74
C ALA A 45 -4.99 -5.40 -19.22
N ILE A 46 -5.83 -6.30 -18.70
CA ILE A 46 -6.11 -6.42 -17.25
C ILE A 46 -4.86 -6.82 -16.48
N VAL A 47 -4.13 -7.83 -16.97
CA VAL A 47 -2.89 -8.31 -16.32
C VAL A 47 -1.83 -7.20 -16.33
N GLN A 48 -1.72 -6.45 -17.42
CA GLN A 48 -0.82 -5.31 -17.50
C GLN A 48 -1.22 -4.19 -16.54
N ALA A 49 -2.51 -3.85 -16.45
CA ALA A 49 -3.01 -2.87 -15.48
C ALA A 49 -2.69 -3.27 -14.03
N HIS A 50 -2.84 -4.55 -13.68
CA HIS A 50 -2.43 -5.09 -12.39
C HIS A 50 -0.93 -4.95 -12.14
N ARG A 51 -0.11 -5.36 -13.12
CA ARG A 51 1.36 -5.28 -13.02
C ARG A 51 1.86 -3.87 -12.81
N GLU A 52 1.29 -2.91 -13.53
CA GLU A 52 1.63 -1.49 -13.41
C GLU A 52 1.18 -0.92 -12.07
N ALA A 53 -0.02 -1.27 -11.59
CA ALA A 53 -0.49 -0.86 -10.27
C ALA A 53 0.42 -1.40 -9.14
N VAL A 54 0.82 -2.67 -9.21
CA VAL A 54 1.81 -3.25 -8.29
C VAL A 54 3.14 -2.49 -8.37
N GLY A 55 3.63 -2.25 -9.59
CA GLY A 55 4.87 -1.52 -9.82
C GLY A 55 4.85 -0.12 -9.19
N LYS A 56 3.74 0.62 -9.35
CA LYS A 56 3.57 1.96 -8.79
C LYS A 56 3.57 1.99 -7.26
N VAL A 57 2.95 0.99 -6.62
CA VAL A 57 3.00 0.91 -5.15
C VAL A 57 4.39 0.50 -4.64
N VAL A 58 5.08 -0.41 -5.33
CA VAL A 58 6.45 -0.80 -4.96
C VAL A 58 7.41 0.37 -5.14
N GLU A 59 7.26 1.15 -6.22
CA GLU A 59 7.99 2.41 -6.44
C GLU A 59 7.71 3.41 -5.32
N PHE A 60 6.45 3.61 -4.95
CA PHE A 60 6.08 4.46 -3.82
C PHE A 60 6.70 3.98 -2.49
N ILE A 61 6.71 2.67 -2.21
CA ILE A 61 7.35 2.11 -1.02
C ILE A 61 8.86 2.39 -1.00
N ALA A 62 9.54 2.18 -2.13
CA ALA A 62 10.98 2.40 -2.26
C ALA A 62 11.36 3.87 -2.01
N HIS A 63 10.57 4.80 -2.52
CA HIS A 63 10.81 6.24 -2.41
C HIS A 63 10.27 6.86 -1.11
N SER A 64 9.29 6.22 -0.47
CA SER A 64 8.68 6.74 0.75
C SER A 64 9.52 6.55 2.00
N GLY A 65 10.62 5.78 1.97
CA GLY A 65 11.51 5.53 3.11
C GLY A 65 10.94 4.59 4.16
N MET A 66 10.00 3.75 3.75
CA MET A 66 9.44 2.69 4.60
C MET A 66 10.37 1.47 4.69
N ILE A 67 11.27 1.31 3.72
CA ILE A 67 12.35 0.33 3.77
C ILE A 67 13.50 0.96 4.57
N GLN A 68 13.84 0.35 5.69
CA GLN A 68 14.85 0.85 6.61
C GLN A 68 15.91 -0.23 6.86
N ALA A 69 16.96 0.14 7.57
CA ALA A 69 17.91 -0.79 8.19
C ALA A 69 17.96 -0.53 9.69
N ARG A 70 18.83 -1.27 10.41
CA ARG A 70 19.21 -0.94 11.79
C ARG A 70 20.70 -0.66 11.83
N ASP A 71 21.07 0.44 12.48
CA ASP A 71 22.47 0.82 12.69
C ASP A 71 23.15 -0.08 13.74
N SER A 72 24.44 0.15 14.02
CA SER A 72 25.19 -0.64 15.02
C SER A 72 24.64 -0.53 16.45
N ARG A 73 23.86 0.51 16.75
CA ARG A 73 23.16 0.70 18.03
C ARG A 73 21.76 0.06 18.04
N GLY A 74 21.33 -0.50 16.91
CA GLY A 74 20.02 -1.13 16.76
C GLY A 74 18.89 -0.15 16.41
N GLU A 75 19.21 1.11 16.14
CA GLU A 75 18.24 2.16 15.83
C GLU A 75 17.83 2.12 14.36
N PRO A 76 16.55 2.40 14.04
CA PRO A 76 16.11 2.47 12.65
C PRO A 76 16.83 3.58 11.88
N THR A 77 17.43 3.23 10.74
CA THR A 77 18.13 4.16 9.86
C THR A 77 17.64 4.03 8.43
N ALA A 78 17.80 5.11 7.64
CA ALA A 78 17.40 5.12 6.25
C ALA A 78 18.24 4.11 5.45
N ALA A 79 17.55 3.19 4.80
CA ALA A 79 18.17 2.32 3.82
C ALA A 79 18.11 2.97 2.43
N TRP A 80 19.07 2.62 1.59
CA TRP A 80 19.08 2.92 0.17
C TRP A 80 19.46 1.65 -0.60
N GLY A 81 18.82 1.44 -1.74
CA GLY A 81 18.93 0.19 -2.48
C GLY A 81 18.16 -0.96 -1.83
N ALA A 82 17.12 -1.44 -2.52
CA ALA A 82 16.38 -2.64 -2.15
C ALA A 82 16.18 -3.48 -3.41
N VAL A 83 16.21 -4.80 -3.24
CA VAL A 83 15.92 -5.74 -4.33
C VAL A 83 14.56 -6.35 -4.07
N ALA A 84 13.67 -6.22 -5.04
CA ALA A 84 12.35 -6.84 -5.03
C ALA A 84 12.18 -7.73 -6.27
N VAL A 85 11.52 -8.87 -6.11
CA VAL A 85 11.18 -9.78 -7.21
C VAL A 85 9.68 -10.04 -7.21
N ARG A 86 9.03 -9.82 -8.35
CA ARG A 86 7.59 -10.05 -8.53
C ARG A 86 7.31 -11.39 -9.21
N PHE A 87 6.39 -12.17 -8.65
CA PHE A 87 5.83 -13.37 -9.24
C PHE A 87 4.32 -13.21 -9.39
N ASP A 88 3.83 -13.26 -10.63
CA ASP A 88 2.40 -13.15 -10.92
C ASP A 88 1.76 -14.54 -10.93
N HIS A 89 0.63 -14.68 -10.26
CA HIS A 89 -0.18 -15.89 -10.19
C HIS A 89 -1.63 -15.58 -10.56
N PHE A 90 -2.33 -16.60 -11.05
CA PHE A 90 -3.69 -16.47 -11.59
C PHE A 90 -4.73 -17.34 -10.88
N LEU A 91 -4.29 -18.23 -10.00
CA LEU A 91 -5.13 -19.24 -9.36
C LEU A 91 -5.08 -19.10 -7.85
N SER A 92 -6.25 -19.21 -7.23
CA SER A 92 -6.35 -19.44 -5.79
C SER A 92 -5.89 -20.85 -5.45
N ARG A 93 -5.77 -21.16 -4.15
CA ARG A 93 -5.48 -22.53 -3.71
C ARG A 93 -6.58 -23.53 -4.09
N ASN A 94 -7.81 -23.07 -4.27
CA ASN A 94 -8.96 -23.90 -4.61
C ASN A 94 -9.20 -23.94 -6.14
N GLY A 95 -8.28 -23.43 -6.95
CA GLY A 95 -8.44 -23.42 -8.41
C GLY A 95 -9.33 -22.30 -8.95
N ASP A 96 -9.95 -21.46 -8.10
CA ASP A 96 -10.70 -20.29 -8.58
C ASP A 96 -9.79 -19.21 -9.20
N PRO A 97 -10.26 -18.43 -10.19
CA PRO A 97 -9.56 -17.27 -10.73
C PRO A 97 -9.18 -16.27 -9.63
N GLN A 98 -7.88 -15.99 -9.51
CA GLN A 98 -7.34 -15.06 -8.53
C GLN A 98 -6.05 -14.45 -9.07
N LEU A 99 -6.15 -13.30 -9.73
CA LEU A 99 -4.98 -12.53 -10.15
C LEU A 99 -4.31 -11.91 -8.92
N HIS A 100 -3.06 -12.28 -8.68
CA HIS A 100 -2.27 -11.70 -7.59
C HIS A 100 -0.78 -11.74 -7.89
N SER A 101 -0.04 -10.82 -7.27
CA SER A 101 1.42 -10.76 -7.35
C SER A 101 2.04 -10.96 -5.97
N HIS A 102 3.03 -11.83 -5.87
CA HIS A 102 3.96 -11.88 -4.75
C HIS A 102 5.17 -11.01 -5.06
N VAL A 103 5.40 -9.97 -4.26
CA VAL A 103 6.60 -9.14 -4.35
C VAL A 103 7.49 -9.47 -3.16
N LEU A 104 8.54 -10.24 -3.41
CA LEU A 104 9.53 -10.61 -2.41
C LEU A 104 10.58 -9.51 -2.29
N ILE A 105 10.58 -8.78 -1.18
CA ILE A 105 11.65 -7.83 -0.85
C ILE A 105 12.75 -8.60 -0.13
N ALA A 106 13.95 -8.62 -0.71
CA ALA A 106 15.10 -9.27 -0.12
C ALA A 106 15.41 -8.66 1.26
N ASN A 107 15.74 -9.51 2.23
CA ASN A 107 16.18 -9.07 3.55
C ASN A 107 17.65 -8.64 3.55
N SER A 108 18.03 -7.82 2.58
CA SER A 108 19.33 -7.16 2.48
C SER A 108 19.18 -5.81 1.79
N VAL A 109 19.74 -4.78 2.42
CA VAL A 109 19.70 -3.38 2.00
C VAL A 109 21.03 -2.71 2.33
N PHE A 110 21.39 -1.65 1.62
CA PHE A 110 22.49 -0.79 2.01
C PHE A 110 22.00 0.37 2.88
N TYR A 111 22.85 0.86 3.78
CA TYR A 111 22.59 2.05 4.57
C TYR A 111 23.90 2.77 4.89
N ILE A 112 23.78 4.03 5.30
CA ILE A 112 24.92 4.87 5.68
C ILE A 112 24.91 5.02 7.20
N GLU A 113 26.07 4.81 7.83
CA GLU A 113 26.28 5.05 9.26
C GLU A 113 27.42 6.04 9.48
N LYS A 114 27.26 6.91 10.48
CA LYS A 114 28.32 7.81 10.93
C LYS A 114 29.01 7.18 12.14
N GLU A 115 30.30 6.90 11.99
CA GLU A 115 31.12 6.33 13.05
C GLU A 115 32.09 7.38 13.60
N PHE A 116 32.27 7.43 14.91
CA PHE A 116 33.27 8.29 15.55
C PHE A 116 34.41 7.43 16.10
N ASP A 117 35.60 7.62 15.56
CA ASP A 117 36.80 6.86 15.94
C ASP A 117 37.60 7.50 17.09
N GLY A 118 37.03 8.52 17.76
CA GLY A 118 37.72 9.30 18.79
C GLY A 118 38.42 10.55 18.27
N ARG A 119 38.55 10.72 16.94
CA ARG A 119 39.19 11.89 16.31
C ARG A 119 38.36 12.51 15.19
N THR A 120 37.71 11.69 14.38
CA THR A 120 36.93 12.11 13.20
C THR A 120 35.61 11.36 13.10
N VAL A 121 34.64 11.98 12.43
CA VAL A 121 33.40 11.30 12.03
C VAL A 121 33.59 10.75 10.63
N GLN A 122 33.53 9.43 10.47
CA GLN A 122 33.58 8.76 9.19
C GLN A 122 32.18 8.39 8.72
N VAL A 123 31.93 8.49 7.42
CA VAL A 123 30.67 8.09 6.78
C VAL A 123 30.93 6.75 6.10
N VAL A 124 30.31 5.68 6.60
CA VAL A 124 30.55 4.31 6.15
C VAL A 124 29.28 3.74 5.53
N GLU A 125 29.42 3.12 4.36
CA GLU A 125 28.37 2.32 3.74
C GLU A 125 28.39 0.91 4.34
N LYS A 126 27.22 0.42 4.74
CA LYS A 126 27.04 -0.91 5.34
C LYS A 126 25.91 -1.68 4.68
N GLU A 127 26.06 -2.99 4.61
CA GLU A 127 24.97 -3.92 4.30
C GLU A 127 24.24 -4.32 5.59
N GLY A 128 22.91 -4.25 5.57
CA GLY A 128 22.05 -4.46 6.73
C GLY A 128 20.80 -5.29 6.41
N ALA A 129 20.10 -5.71 7.46
CA ALA A 129 18.82 -6.42 7.29
C ALA A 129 17.71 -5.41 6.99
N ALA A 130 16.81 -5.73 6.06
CA ALA A 130 15.70 -4.87 5.73
C ALA A 130 14.73 -4.76 6.91
N TYR A 131 14.49 -3.57 7.43
CA TYR A 131 13.53 -3.30 8.49
C TYR A 131 12.28 -2.67 7.89
N LEU A 132 11.19 -3.45 7.80
CA LEU A 132 9.98 -3.09 7.04
C LEU A 132 8.78 -2.72 7.93
N ARG A 133 9.02 -2.26 9.17
CA ARG A 133 7.96 -1.98 10.15
C ARG A 133 6.91 -1.01 9.60
N ASP A 134 7.34 0.04 8.91
CA ASP A 134 6.42 1.04 8.35
C ASP A 134 5.52 0.45 7.26
N ILE A 135 6.02 -0.50 6.45
CA ILE A 135 5.20 -1.22 5.48
C ILE A 135 4.12 -2.03 6.21
N TYR A 136 4.50 -2.79 7.24
CA TYR A 136 3.57 -3.60 8.02
C TYR A 136 2.50 -2.77 8.73
N THR A 137 2.88 -1.64 9.33
CA THR A 137 1.96 -0.72 10.00
C THR A 137 1.00 -0.05 9.02
N ASN A 138 1.43 0.21 7.78
CA ASN A 138 0.63 0.91 6.76
C ASN A 138 0.03 -0.02 5.70
N LYS A 139 0.05 -1.34 5.89
CA LYS A 139 -0.40 -2.32 4.88
C LYS A 139 -1.80 -2.06 4.31
N THR A 140 -2.73 -1.55 5.12
CA THR A 140 -4.10 -1.25 4.68
C THR A 140 -4.15 -0.04 3.76
N ALA A 141 -3.37 1.00 4.05
CA ALA A 141 -3.22 2.18 3.20
C ALA A 141 -2.48 1.86 1.89
N LEU A 142 -1.41 1.06 1.97
CA LEU A 142 -0.70 0.58 0.77
C LEU A 142 -1.61 -0.27 -0.13
N GLY A 143 -2.48 -1.09 0.47
CA GLY A 143 -3.53 -1.81 -0.25
C GLY A 143 -4.55 -0.87 -0.92
N ALA A 144 -4.87 0.26 -0.30
CA ALA A 144 -5.75 1.28 -0.90
C ALA A 144 -5.07 1.96 -2.10
N LEU A 145 -3.78 2.32 -1.99
CA LEU A 145 -3.00 2.87 -3.12
C LEU A 145 -2.98 1.90 -4.32
N TYR A 146 -2.77 0.60 -4.07
CA TYR A 146 -2.83 -0.43 -5.11
C TYR A 146 -4.20 -0.46 -5.81
N ARG A 147 -5.29 -0.43 -5.03
CA ARG A 147 -6.65 -0.43 -5.59
C ARG A 147 -6.95 0.83 -6.38
N HIS A 148 -6.46 1.98 -5.93
CA HIS A 148 -6.57 3.25 -6.65
C HIS A 148 -5.87 3.21 -8.01
N GLU A 149 -4.60 2.78 -8.05
CA GLU A 149 -3.86 2.62 -9.31
C GLU A 149 -4.53 1.61 -10.25
N LEU A 150 -5.01 0.49 -9.71
CA LEU A 150 -5.70 -0.52 -10.51
C LEU A 150 -7.03 0.03 -11.06
N ALA A 151 -7.86 0.63 -10.21
CA ALA A 151 -9.14 1.22 -10.61
C ALA A 151 -8.95 2.29 -11.69
N SER A 152 -7.99 3.20 -11.52
CA SER A 152 -7.70 4.25 -12.51
C SER A 152 -7.31 3.67 -13.87
N ARG A 153 -6.55 2.56 -13.88
CA ARG A 153 -6.18 1.87 -15.13
C ARG A 153 -7.36 1.14 -15.75
N LEU A 154 -8.21 0.50 -14.95
CA LEU A 154 -9.43 -0.17 -15.43
C LEU A 154 -10.42 0.85 -16.03
N GLU A 155 -10.59 2.00 -15.41
CA GLU A 155 -11.41 3.10 -15.94
C GLU A 155 -10.88 3.61 -17.28
N ARG A 156 -9.56 3.71 -17.46
CA ARG A 156 -8.95 4.05 -18.75
C ARG A 156 -9.14 2.98 -19.82
N LEU A 157 -9.32 1.72 -19.42
CA LEU A 157 -9.71 0.62 -20.31
C LEU A 157 -11.21 0.62 -20.61
N GLY A 158 -12.00 1.55 -20.04
CA GLY A 158 -13.44 1.70 -20.26
C GLY A 158 -14.33 0.93 -19.29
N TYR A 159 -13.77 0.35 -18.22
CA TYR A 159 -14.56 -0.28 -17.17
C TYR A 159 -15.10 0.76 -16.18
N GLU A 160 -16.31 0.53 -15.68
CA GLU A 160 -16.81 1.23 -14.49
C GLU A 160 -16.45 0.43 -13.23
N VAL A 161 -16.01 1.12 -12.18
CA VAL A 161 -15.70 0.52 -10.87
C VAL A 161 -16.73 0.95 -9.82
N GLU A 162 -17.12 0.01 -8.96
CA GLU A 162 -18.03 0.25 -7.84
C GLU A 162 -17.27 0.07 -6.53
N TRP A 163 -16.90 1.20 -5.92
CA TRP A 163 -16.25 1.24 -4.62
C TRP A 163 -17.23 0.90 -3.49
N LYS A 164 -16.76 0.14 -2.51
CA LYS A 164 -17.45 -0.23 -1.28
C LYS A 164 -16.97 0.67 -0.14
N GLN A 165 -17.79 0.80 0.89
CA GLN A 165 -17.47 1.62 2.07
C GLN A 165 -16.17 1.19 2.78
N ASP A 166 -15.81 -0.09 2.69
CA ASP A 166 -14.56 -0.64 3.25
C ASP A 166 -13.30 -0.31 2.43
N GLY A 167 -13.47 0.47 1.35
CA GLY A 167 -12.39 0.90 0.46
C GLY A 167 -11.89 -0.18 -0.49
N THR A 168 -12.64 -1.26 -0.67
CA THR A 168 -12.48 -2.20 -1.79
C THR A 168 -13.37 -1.81 -2.96
N PHE A 169 -13.18 -2.40 -4.14
CA PHE A 169 -14.07 -2.17 -5.28
C PHE A 169 -14.27 -3.47 -6.06
N GLU A 170 -15.33 -3.52 -6.86
CA GLU A 170 -15.51 -4.52 -7.92
C GLU A 170 -15.84 -3.79 -9.23
N LEU A 171 -15.67 -4.44 -10.38
CA LEU A 171 -16.16 -3.92 -11.65
C LEU A 171 -17.69 -3.95 -11.67
N LYS A 172 -18.30 -2.90 -12.22
CA LYS A 172 -19.75 -2.85 -12.42
C LYS A 172 -20.20 -3.96 -13.36
N GLY A 173 -21.37 -4.52 -13.10
CA GLY A 173 -21.97 -5.60 -13.90
C GLY A 173 -21.79 -7.00 -13.32
N PHE A 174 -21.08 -7.16 -12.20
CA PHE A 174 -21.00 -8.43 -11.47
C PHE A 174 -21.98 -8.47 -10.29
N ALA A 175 -22.88 -9.46 -10.26
CA ALA A 175 -23.71 -9.72 -9.09
C ALA A 175 -22.86 -10.24 -7.90
N ALA A 176 -23.27 -9.93 -6.67
CA ALA A 176 -22.52 -10.33 -5.47
C ALA A 176 -22.47 -11.87 -5.31
N GLU A 177 -23.56 -12.54 -5.64
CA GLU A 177 -23.70 -14.00 -5.61
C GLU A 177 -22.74 -14.66 -6.60
N ALA A 178 -22.60 -14.07 -7.78
CA ALA A 178 -21.66 -14.49 -8.82
C ALA A 178 -20.20 -14.39 -8.36
N LEU A 179 -19.83 -13.30 -7.69
CA LEU A 179 -18.48 -13.16 -7.12
C LEU A 179 -18.23 -14.16 -5.97
N LYS A 180 -19.27 -14.44 -5.19
CA LYS A 180 -19.20 -15.42 -4.09
C LYS A 180 -18.93 -16.83 -4.62
N GLU A 181 -19.56 -17.23 -5.72
CA GLU A 181 -19.36 -18.53 -6.39
C GLU A 181 -17.87 -18.80 -6.67
N PHE A 182 -17.12 -17.80 -7.14
CA PHE A 182 -15.68 -17.90 -7.42
C PHE A 182 -14.77 -17.51 -6.25
N SER A 183 -15.31 -17.47 -5.04
CA SER A 183 -14.59 -17.11 -3.81
C SER A 183 -14.57 -18.26 -2.79
N THR A 184 -14.48 -19.51 -3.26
CA THR A 184 -14.62 -20.72 -2.42
C THR A 184 -13.64 -20.74 -1.24
N ARG A 185 -12.40 -20.29 -1.46
CA ARG A 185 -11.38 -20.23 -0.41
C ARG A 185 -11.77 -19.28 0.73
N ARG A 186 -12.40 -18.15 0.40
CA ARG A 186 -12.88 -17.19 1.39
C ARG A 186 -14.02 -17.77 2.21
N GLN A 187 -14.94 -18.48 1.55
CA GLN A 187 -16.06 -19.14 2.21
C GLN A 187 -15.59 -20.22 3.20
N GLU A 188 -14.57 -21.02 2.86
CA GLU A 188 -13.97 -22.00 3.79
C GLU A 188 -13.38 -21.32 5.04
N ILE A 189 -12.68 -20.20 4.87
CA ILE A 189 -12.07 -19.45 5.98
C ILE A 189 -13.16 -18.86 6.88
N GLU A 190 -14.18 -18.22 6.29
CA GLU A 190 -15.29 -17.62 7.04
C GLU A 190 -16.09 -18.68 7.81
N LYS A 191 -16.35 -19.83 7.19
CA LYS A 191 -17.01 -20.96 7.85
C LYS A 191 -16.21 -21.46 9.06
N HIS A 192 -14.90 -21.68 8.89
CA HIS A 192 -14.03 -22.15 9.99
C HIS A 192 -13.91 -21.12 11.12
N MET A 193 -13.86 -19.83 10.80
CA MET A 193 -13.88 -18.76 11.80
C MET A 193 -15.20 -18.74 12.58
N ALA A 194 -16.33 -18.85 11.89
CA ALA A 194 -17.65 -18.91 12.50
C ALA A 194 -17.81 -20.14 13.41
N GLU A 195 -17.35 -21.31 12.97
CA GLU A 195 -17.35 -22.55 13.77
C GLU A 195 -16.50 -22.43 15.04
N LYS A 196 -15.40 -21.66 14.98
CA LYS A 196 -14.54 -21.38 16.13
C LYS A 196 -14.98 -20.16 16.97
N GLY A 197 -16.00 -19.42 16.54
CA GLY A 197 -16.46 -18.20 17.21
C GLY A 197 -15.40 -17.09 17.28
N VAL A 198 -14.51 -17.01 16.28
CA VAL A 198 -13.40 -16.04 16.24
C VAL A 198 -13.58 -15.04 15.10
N GLU A 199 -13.09 -13.82 15.30
CA GLU A 199 -13.18 -12.74 14.31
C GLU A 199 -11.85 -11.99 14.16
N GLY A 200 -11.75 -11.21 13.08
CA GLY A 200 -10.62 -10.33 12.81
C GLY A 200 -9.52 -10.93 11.93
N GLY A 201 -8.64 -10.06 11.43
CA GLY A 201 -7.65 -10.43 10.40
C GLY A 201 -6.62 -11.47 10.86
N LYS A 202 -6.23 -11.47 12.14
CA LYS A 202 -5.27 -12.46 12.66
C LYS A 202 -5.92 -13.84 12.79
N ALA A 203 -7.19 -13.91 13.22
CA ALA A 203 -7.94 -15.15 13.23
C ALA A 203 -8.15 -15.70 11.81
N ALA A 204 -8.43 -14.82 10.84
CA ALA A 204 -8.54 -15.20 9.44
C ALA A 204 -7.23 -15.78 8.87
N GLU A 205 -6.07 -15.23 9.25
CA GLU A 205 -4.76 -15.77 8.84
C GLU A 205 -4.52 -17.19 9.39
N VAL A 206 -4.85 -17.41 10.67
CA VAL A 206 -4.76 -18.74 11.30
C VAL A 206 -5.73 -19.71 10.65
N ALA A 207 -7.00 -19.33 10.50
CA ALA A 207 -8.01 -20.12 9.81
C ALA A 207 -7.59 -20.45 8.36
N ALA A 208 -6.92 -19.52 7.68
CA ALA A 208 -6.39 -19.73 6.34
C ALA A 208 -5.26 -20.77 6.28
N LEU A 209 -4.49 -20.93 7.35
CA LEU A 209 -3.46 -21.98 7.45
C LEU A 209 -4.06 -23.33 7.88
N ASP A 210 -5.02 -23.31 8.80
CA ASP A 210 -5.69 -24.53 9.29
C ASP A 210 -6.47 -25.26 8.19
N THR A 211 -7.24 -24.51 7.40
CA THR A 211 -8.13 -25.07 6.35
C THR A 211 -7.40 -25.32 5.02
N ARG A 212 -6.08 -25.17 5.00
CA ARG A 212 -5.27 -25.12 3.79
C ARG A 212 -5.04 -26.56 3.27
N LYS A 213 -5.74 -26.98 2.20
CA LYS A 213 -5.51 -28.27 1.47
C LYS A 213 -4.26 -28.28 0.57
N PRO A 214 -3.44 -29.35 0.51
CA PRO A 214 -2.26 -29.44 -0.36
C PRO A 214 -2.52 -28.94 -1.79
N LYS A 215 -1.51 -28.33 -2.43
CA LYS A 215 -1.65 -27.89 -3.83
C LYS A 215 -1.76 -29.12 -4.73
N GLU A 216 -2.84 -29.21 -5.49
CA GLU A 216 -3.00 -30.19 -6.56
C GLU A 216 -2.47 -29.60 -7.88
N ASN A 217 -1.94 -30.47 -8.75
CA ASN A 217 -1.59 -30.08 -10.12
C ASN A 217 -2.87 -30.04 -10.94
N LEU A 218 -3.37 -28.83 -11.20
CA LEU A 218 -4.57 -28.60 -11.99
C LEU A 218 -4.19 -28.34 -13.46
N ASP A 219 -4.95 -28.93 -14.38
CA ASP A 219 -4.83 -28.70 -15.82
C ASP A 219 -5.51 -27.37 -16.20
N PRO A 220 -4.76 -26.36 -16.71
CA PRO A 220 -5.33 -25.06 -17.04
C PRO A 220 -6.48 -25.11 -18.04
N ALA A 221 -6.45 -26.04 -19.00
CA ALA A 221 -7.50 -26.15 -20.01
C ALA A 221 -8.83 -26.63 -19.41
N LYS A 222 -8.76 -27.57 -18.45
CA LYS A 222 -9.94 -28.05 -17.73
C LYS A 222 -10.52 -26.99 -16.80
N LEU A 223 -9.66 -26.22 -16.14
CA LEU A 223 -10.09 -25.13 -15.27
C LEU A 223 -10.88 -24.08 -16.03
N ARG A 224 -10.45 -23.71 -17.24
CA ARG A 224 -11.17 -22.72 -18.04
C ARG A 224 -12.58 -23.18 -18.39
N ALA A 225 -12.73 -24.41 -18.87
CA ALA A 225 -14.04 -24.97 -19.18
C ALA A 225 -14.95 -25.04 -17.94
N GLU A 226 -14.39 -25.42 -16.78
CA GLU A 226 -15.13 -25.43 -15.52
C GLU A 226 -15.59 -24.01 -15.12
N TRP A 227 -14.74 -23.00 -15.27
CA TRP A 227 -15.10 -21.62 -14.95
C TRP A 227 -16.16 -21.07 -15.91
N GLU A 228 -16.10 -21.38 -17.20
CA GLU A 228 -17.13 -21.00 -18.17
C GLU A 228 -18.49 -21.61 -17.79
N GLU A 229 -18.51 -22.91 -17.44
CA GLU A 229 -19.71 -23.59 -16.99
C GLU A 229 -20.28 -22.99 -15.69
N ARG A 230 -19.41 -22.72 -14.70
CA ARG A 230 -19.81 -22.08 -13.44
C ARG A 230 -20.33 -20.66 -13.66
N ALA A 231 -19.67 -19.89 -14.52
CA ALA A 231 -20.10 -18.54 -14.88
C ALA A 231 -21.46 -18.56 -15.57
N GLN A 232 -21.69 -19.49 -16.50
CA GLN A 232 -22.97 -19.65 -17.17
C GLN A 232 -24.09 -20.03 -16.20
N LYS A 233 -23.84 -21.00 -15.29
CA LYS A 233 -24.81 -21.39 -14.25
C LYS A 233 -25.15 -20.25 -13.30
N ALA A 234 -24.17 -19.41 -12.99
CA ALA A 234 -24.34 -18.24 -12.14
C ALA A 234 -24.90 -17.01 -12.89
N GLY A 235 -25.16 -17.10 -14.20
CA GLY A 235 -25.67 -15.99 -15.01
C GLY A 235 -24.68 -14.82 -15.15
N ILE A 236 -23.37 -15.10 -15.11
CA ILE A 236 -22.34 -14.07 -15.19
C ILE A 236 -22.14 -13.65 -16.65
N GLU A 237 -22.44 -12.40 -16.93
CA GLU A 237 -22.04 -11.75 -18.17
C GLU A 237 -20.77 -10.93 -17.91
N ILE A 238 -19.69 -11.26 -18.64
CA ILE A 238 -18.43 -10.53 -18.49
C ILE A 238 -18.57 -9.14 -19.13
N PRO A 239 -18.38 -8.05 -18.37
CA PRO A 239 -18.46 -6.70 -18.90
C PRO A 239 -17.43 -6.50 -20.01
N ARG A 240 -17.90 -6.03 -21.18
CA ARG A 240 -17.04 -5.65 -22.30
C ARG A 240 -17.00 -4.12 -22.37
N PRO A 241 -15.88 -3.48 -22.03
CA PRO A 241 -15.80 -2.05 -22.08
C PRO A 241 -15.83 -1.55 -23.53
N ASP A 242 -16.37 -0.36 -23.75
CA ASP A 242 -16.29 0.35 -25.03
C ASP A 242 -15.09 1.32 -24.98
N PRO A 243 -13.92 0.97 -25.56
CA PRO A 243 -12.72 1.80 -25.48
C PRO A 243 -12.88 3.15 -26.21
N GLU A 244 -13.86 3.30 -27.10
CA GLU A 244 -14.12 4.55 -27.83
C GLU A 244 -15.03 5.52 -27.07
N LYS A 245 -15.61 5.09 -25.93
CA LYS A 245 -16.43 5.93 -25.07
C LYS A 245 -15.81 6.03 -23.68
N PRO A 246 -14.70 6.76 -23.53
CA PRO A 246 -14.21 7.10 -22.20
C PRO A 246 -15.32 7.82 -21.43
N MET A 247 -15.43 7.53 -20.14
CA MET A 247 -16.45 8.10 -19.27
C MET A 247 -16.36 9.64 -19.33
N LYS A 248 -17.34 10.27 -19.98
CA LYS A 248 -17.40 11.74 -20.10
C LYS A 248 -18.01 12.30 -18.82
N ILE A 249 -17.15 12.71 -17.89
CA ILE A 249 -17.56 13.52 -16.73
C ILE A 249 -17.77 14.97 -17.21
N ARG A 250 -18.91 15.58 -16.87
CA ARG A 250 -19.19 17.00 -17.18
C ARG A 250 -18.19 17.92 -16.45
N GLU A 251 -17.92 19.11 -16.98
CA GLU A 251 -16.97 20.05 -16.35
C GLU A 251 -17.39 20.46 -14.94
N GLU A 252 -18.69 20.74 -14.73
CA GLU A 252 -19.25 21.07 -13.42
C GLU A 252 -19.04 19.94 -12.39
N ASP A 253 -19.26 18.68 -12.81
CA ASP A 253 -19.05 17.50 -11.97
C ASP A 253 -17.55 17.34 -11.61
N ARG A 254 -16.64 17.71 -12.52
CA ARG A 254 -15.18 17.68 -12.27
C ARG A 254 -14.75 18.74 -11.26
N GLU A 255 -15.31 19.95 -11.31
CA GLU A 255 -15.00 20.99 -10.34
C GLU A 255 -15.47 20.62 -8.93
N VAL A 256 -16.69 20.10 -8.82
CA VAL A 256 -17.24 19.61 -7.54
C VAL A 256 -16.38 18.46 -7.01
N ASP A 257 -16.05 17.47 -7.84
CA ASP A 257 -15.19 16.36 -7.43
C ASP A 257 -13.81 16.83 -6.96
N SER A 258 -13.22 17.81 -7.65
CA SER A 258 -11.93 18.40 -7.28
C SER A 258 -11.98 19.10 -5.92
N ARG A 259 -13.08 19.81 -5.62
CA ARG A 259 -13.28 20.45 -4.31
C ARG A 259 -13.48 19.42 -3.21
N ASP A 260 -14.30 18.40 -3.44
CA ASP A 260 -14.54 17.34 -2.47
C ASP A 260 -13.25 16.61 -2.09
N ARG A 261 -12.42 16.27 -3.08
CA ARG A 261 -11.10 15.63 -2.84
C ARG A 261 -10.19 16.50 -2.00
N LEU A 262 -10.19 17.81 -2.24
CA LEU A 262 -9.41 18.76 -1.46
C LEU A 262 -9.93 18.84 -0.01
N VAL A 263 -11.24 18.87 0.19
CA VAL A 263 -11.86 18.84 1.54
C VAL A 263 -11.49 17.55 2.29
N LEU A 264 -11.46 16.39 1.61
CA LEU A 264 -10.99 15.14 2.23
C LEU A 264 -9.52 15.22 2.61
N ALA A 265 -8.67 15.81 1.76
CA ALA A 265 -7.25 16.00 2.04
C ALA A 265 -7.00 16.95 3.22
N GLU A 266 -7.73 18.06 3.31
CA GLU A 266 -7.69 19.00 4.45
C GLU A 266 -8.08 18.29 5.74
N ARG A 267 -9.23 17.60 5.75
CA ARG A 267 -9.73 16.86 6.92
C ARG A 267 -8.75 15.79 7.39
N GLU A 268 -8.11 15.06 6.47
CA GLU A 268 -7.12 14.06 6.84
C GLU A 268 -5.86 14.69 7.43
N ALA A 269 -5.36 15.80 6.85
CA ALA A 269 -4.24 16.54 7.42
C ALA A 269 -4.57 17.04 8.84
N GLU A 270 -5.75 17.62 9.04
CA GLU A 270 -6.23 18.06 10.35
C GLU A 270 -6.35 16.92 11.36
N LYS A 271 -6.94 15.80 10.95
CA LYS A 271 -7.08 14.60 11.78
C LYS A 271 -5.72 14.09 12.24
N GLN A 272 -4.74 13.99 11.35
CA GLN A 272 -3.39 13.53 11.70
C GLN A 272 -2.70 14.45 12.72
N VAL A 273 -2.71 15.78 12.47
CA VAL A 273 -2.09 16.74 13.38
C VAL A 273 -2.84 16.79 14.72
N ARG A 274 -4.18 16.76 14.72
CA ARG A 274 -4.99 16.75 15.96
C ARG A 274 -4.72 15.50 16.81
N THR A 275 -4.48 14.35 16.19
CA THR A 275 -4.24 13.10 16.93
C THR A 275 -2.82 12.97 17.48
N ALA A 276 -1.81 13.52 16.79
CA ALA A 276 -0.41 13.30 17.14
C ALA A 276 0.39 14.57 17.48
N GLY A 277 -0.21 15.75 17.36
CA GLY A 277 0.46 17.06 17.51
C GLY A 277 1.30 17.47 16.29
N PHE A 278 1.60 16.54 15.38
CA PHE A 278 2.37 16.73 14.16
C PHE A 278 2.04 15.64 13.13
N SER A 279 2.41 15.85 11.88
CA SER A 279 2.24 14.86 10.82
C SER A 279 3.36 14.95 9.77
N SER A 280 3.27 14.10 8.75
CA SER A 280 4.06 14.23 7.53
C SER A 280 3.17 14.08 6.31
N THR A 281 3.61 14.64 5.17
CA THR A 281 2.90 14.50 3.89
C THR A 281 2.67 13.04 3.49
N LEU A 282 3.58 12.14 3.87
CA LEU A 282 3.42 10.70 3.70
C LEU A 282 2.23 10.15 4.50
N ARG A 283 2.10 10.49 5.79
CA ARG A 283 0.98 10.02 6.63
C ARG A 283 -0.35 10.53 6.11
N VAL A 284 -0.41 11.80 5.69
CA VAL A 284 -1.59 12.38 5.06
C VAL A 284 -1.94 11.65 3.76
N SER A 285 -0.96 11.38 2.89
CA SER A 285 -1.18 10.63 1.64
C SER A 285 -1.76 9.23 1.89
N LEU A 286 -1.21 8.50 2.87
CA LEU A 286 -1.67 7.16 3.24
C LEU A 286 -3.08 7.16 3.84
N GLY A 287 -3.38 8.14 4.69
CA GLY A 287 -4.73 8.32 5.23
C GLY A 287 -5.73 8.70 4.14
N LEU A 288 -5.37 9.65 3.29
CA LEU A 288 -6.19 10.17 2.20
C LEU A 288 -6.53 9.07 1.19
N ALA A 289 -5.59 8.18 0.88
CA ALA A 289 -5.86 7.02 0.03
C ALA A 289 -7.00 6.14 0.57
N LYS A 290 -7.14 6.01 1.90
CA LYS A 290 -8.25 5.25 2.48
C LYS A 290 -9.56 6.03 2.41
N GLU A 291 -9.52 7.31 2.74
CA GLU A 291 -10.71 8.19 2.72
C GLU A 291 -11.28 8.32 1.30
N LEU A 292 -10.42 8.48 0.28
CA LEU A 292 -10.83 8.53 -1.13
C LEU A 292 -11.44 7.21 -1.59
N ALA A 293 -10.86 6.07 -1.22
CA ALA A 293 -11.42 4.76 -1.53
C ALA A 293 -12.83 4.58 -0.91
N SER A 294 -12.99 4.91 0.38
CA SER A 294 -14.30 4.86 1.05
C SER A 294 -15.32 5.86 0.49
N ALA A 295 -14.86 6.99 -0.04
CA ALA A 295 -15.69 7.98 -0.73
C ALA A 295 -15.96 7.63 -2.21
N GLY A 296 -15.44 6.52 -2.72
CA GLY A 296 -15.60 6.09 -4.10
C GLY A 296 -14.90 6.96 -5.15
N LYS A 297 -13.83 7.66 -4.77
CA LYS A 297 -13.10 8.61 -5.62
C LYS A 297 -11.81 8.00 -6.14
N THR A 298 -11.87 7.36 -7.30
CA THR A 298 -10.69 6.80 -7.98
C THR A 298 -9.62 7.87 -8.21
N SER A 299 -8.36 7.52 -7.95
CA SER A 299 -7.19 8.41 -8.02
C SER A 299 -5.95 7.61 -8.39
N THR A 300 -4.90 8.28 -8.84
CA THR A 300 -3.54 7.74 -8.91
C THR A 300 -2.73 8.10 -7.67
N ILE A 301 -1.62 7.43 -7.41
CA ILE A 301 -0.71 7.76 -6.30
C ILE A 301 -0.21 9.20 -6.42
N SER A 302 0.15 9.63 -7.63
CA SER A 302 0.64 10.99 -7.87
C SER A 302 -0.42 12.06 -7.54
N GLU A 303 -1.69 11.82 -7.89
CA GLU A 303 -2.78 12.70 -7.52
C GLU A 303 -3.02 12.72 -6.01
N ILE A 304 -2.98 11.56 -5.34
CA ILE A 304 -3.12 11.46 -3.89
C ILE A 304 -2.02 12.24 -3.18
N VAL A 305 -0.76 12.07 -3.59
CA VAL A 305 0.38 12.82 -3.02
C VAL A 305 0.21 14.32 -3.23
N GLY A 306 -0.12 14.75 -4.45
CA GLY A 306 -0.35 16.16 -4.75
C GLY A 306 -1.53 16.77 -3.97
N LEU A 307 -2.61 16.02 -3.82
CA LEU A 307 -3.77 16.41 -3.00
C LEU A 307 -3.42 16.49 -1.52
N ALA A 308 -2.65 15.54 -0.99
CA ALA A 308 -2.21 15.56 0.40
C ALA A 308 -1.35 16.79 0.71
N GLU A 309 -0.44 17.16 -0.19
CA GLU A 309 0.34 18.40 -0.06
C GLU A 309 -0.53 19.65 -0.13
N LYS A 310 -1.43 19.72 -1.11
CA LYS A 310 -2.33 20.86 -1.27
C LYS A 310 -3.26 21.01 -0.07
N GLY A 311 -3.93 19.93 0.34
CA GLY A 311 -4.81 19.90 1.51
C GLY A 311 -4.09 20.23 2.81
N THR A 312 -2.84 19.80 2.98
CA THR A 312 -2.01 20.20 4.12
C THR A 312 -1.77 21.71 4.15
N ARG A 313 -1.47 22.33 3.01
CA ARG A 313 -1.28 23.79 2.91
C ARG A 313 -2.57 24.55 3.17
N GLU A 314 -3.69 24.11 2.60
CA GLU A 314 -5.00 24.74 2.81
C GLU A 314 -5.46 24.62 4.27
N ALA A 315 -5.36 23.43 4.86
CA ALA A 315 -5.64 23.23 6.29
C ALA A 315 -4.77 24.16 7.15
N GLY A 316 -3.48 24.30 6.84
CA GLY A 316 -2.59 25.24 7.54
C GLY A 316 -3.13 26.68 7.59
N LYS A 317 -3.80 27.16 6.53
CA LYS A 317 -4.41 28.51 6.53
C LYS A 317 -5.52 28.65 7.57
N HIS A 318 -6.27 27.59 7.85
CA HIS A 318 -7.33 27.59 8.86
C HIS A 318 -6.77 27.62 10.29
N PHE A 319 -5.52 27.20 10.49
CA PHE A 319 -4.88 27.07 11.81
C PHE A 319 -3.68 28.01 12.01
N GLY A 320 -3.74 29.22 11.43
CA GLY A 320 -2.73 30.27 11.66
C GLY A 320 -1.40 30.06 10.93
N GLY A 321 -1.32 29.07 10.05
CA GLY A 321 -0.15 28.76 9.23
C GLY A 321 0.35 27.32 9.40
N LEU A 322 1.12 26.87 8.40
CA LEU A 322 1.87 25.62 8.45
C LEU A 322 3.23 25.89 9.08
N TYR A 323 3.63 25.08 10.06
CA TYR A 323 4.95 25.14 10.67
C TYR A 323 5.77 23.93 10.22
N ASP A 324 6.89 24.17 9.54
CA ASP A 324 7.80 23.13 9.06
C ASP A 324 8.68 22.63 10.22
N LEU A 325 8.59 21.33 10.50
CA LEU A 325 9.35 20.66 11.55
C LEU A 325 10.64 20.02 11.03
N GLY A 326 10.81 19.97 9.70
CA GLY A 326 11.97 19.40 9.05
C GLY A 326 11.63 18.47 7.89
N GLU A 327 12.68 18.05 7.21
CA GLU A 327 12.62 17.20 6.02
C GLU A 327 13.49 15.95 6.19
N ASP A 328 12.97 14.79 5.79
CA ASP A 328 13.80 13.61 5.59
C ASP A 328 14.01 13.37 4.11
N ARG A 329 15.29 13.25 3.72
CA ARG A 329 15.65 12.79 2.39
C ARG A 329 15.70 11.26 2.34
N ILE A 330 15.01 10.69 1.36
CA ILE A 330 15.08 9.26 1.02
C ILE A 330 15.44 9.20 -0.46
N GLY A 331 16.72 8.95 -0.76
CA GLY A 331 17.21 9.11 -2.12
C GLY A 331 17.01 10.56 -2.60
N SER A 332 16.29 10.73 -3.72
CA SER A 332 15.92 12.05 -4.28
C SER A 332 14.63 12.64 -3.70
N ASP A 333 13.83 11.85 -2.98
CA ASP A 333 12.52 12.28 -2.49
C ASP A 333 12.59 12.85 -1.08
N VAL A 334 11.68 13.78 -0.80
CA VAL A 334 11.65 14.56 0.42
C VAL A 334 10.33 14.33 1.15
N ARG A 335 10.43 13.81 2.38
CA ARG A 335 9.29 13.71 3.29
C ARG A 335 9.29 14.92 4.22
N ARG A 336 8.25 15.76 4.13
CA ARG A 336 8.10 16.94 4.99
C ARG A 336 7.31 16.61 6.25
N TRP A 337 7.81 17.06 7.39
CA TRP A 337 7.15 17.01 8.68
C TRP A 337 6.59 18.37 9.04
N PHE A 338 5.40 18.41 9.58
CA PHE A 338 4.71 19.67 9.84
C PHE A 338 3.80 19.60 11.06
N THR A 339 3.47 20.77 11.59
CA THR A 339 2.33 21.00 12.47
C THR A 339 1.60 22.28 12.05
N PHE A 340 0.50 22.61 12.74
CA PHE A 340 -0.22 23.86 12.53
C PHE A 340 0.08 24.85 13.64
N ARG A 341 0.20 26.14 13.29
CA ARG A 341 0.64 27.20 14.22
C ARG A 341 -0.25 27.31 15.46
N ASN A 342 -1.56 27.16 15.30
CA ASN A 342 -2.52 27.26 16.40
C ASN A 342 -2.69 25.95 17.20
N ASN A 343 -2.05 24.85 16.80
CA ASN A 343 -2.19 23.54 17.46
C ASN A 343 -1.09 23.30 18.52
N ILE A 344 -0.88 24.28 19.39
CA ILE A 344 0.13 24.23 20.45
C ILE A 344 -0.59 24.13 21.80
N MET A 345 -0.54 22.91 22.35
CA MET A 345 -0.57 22.51 23.77
C MET A 345 -1.39 21.22 23.97
N ALA A 346 -0.78 20.06 23.72
CA ALA A 346 -0.97 18.83 24.51
C ALA A 346 0.06 17.77 24.06
N GLU A 347 0.97 17.39 24.96
CA GLU A 347 1.72 16.12 24.93
C GLU A 347 2.78 15.89 23.84
N PHE A 348 3.77 16.79 23.67
CA PHE A 348 5.02 16.42 22.97
C PHE A 348 5.94 15.49 23.78
N ARG A 349 5.67 15.27 25.07
CA ARG A 349 6.60 14.56 25.99
C ARG A 349 6.65 13.03 25.86
N HIS A 350 5.84 12.39 25.01
CA HIS A 350 5.70 10.93 25.06
C HIS A 350 6.04 10.12 23.80
N ARG A 351 6.52 10.73 22.69
CA ARG A 351 6.76 9.95 21.45
C ARG A 351 8.00 10.34 20.63
N GLU A 352 9.17 10.39 21.26
CA GLU A 352 10.44 10.24 20.53
C GLU A 352 10.65 8.81 19.98
N ILE A 353 9.78 7.86 20.36
CA ILE A 353 9.90 6.44 19.99
C ILE A 353 9.65 6.26 18.48
N GLY A 354 10.74 6.07 17.72
CA GLY A 354 10.70 5.69 16.30
C GLY A 354 11.15 6.77 15.32
N LEU A 355 11.70 7.89 15.79
CA LEU A 355 12.32 8.91 14.93
C LEU A 355 13.77 8.49 14.59
N ARG A 356 14.10 8.47 13.30
CA ARG A 356 15.43 8.25 12.70
C ARG A 356 16.44 9.28 13.23
N GLU A 357 17.73 8.99 13.18
CA GLU A 357 18.77 9.93 13.66
C GLU A 357 18.78 11.28 12.90
N ASN A 358 18.36 11.30 11.63
CA ASN A 358 18.11 12.55 10.87
C ASN A 358 16.76 13.23 11.21
N GLN A 359 15.83 12.51 11.83
CA GLN A 359 14.57 13.03 12.39
C GLN A 359 14.70 13.49 13.84
N LYS A 360 15.80 13.14 14.54
CA LYS A 360 16.10 13.60 15.91
C LYS A 360 16.40 15.10 15.99
N GLY A 361 16.52 15.78 14.83
CA GLY A 361 16.59 17.24 14.71
C GLY A 361 15.24 17.95 14.54
N ILE A 362 14.11 17.25 14.72
CA ILE A 362 12.79 17.87 14.83
C ILE A 362 12.82 18.72 16.11
N ASP A 363 13.14 20.00 15.93
CA ASP A 363 13.41 20.94 17.00
C ASP A 363 12.08 21.46 17.60
N PRO A 364 11.68 21.01 18.80
CA PRO A 364 10.48 21.50 19.47
C PRO A 364 10.67 22.94 19.98
N GLU A 365 11.92 23.37 20.22
CA GLU A 365 12.24 24.73 20.67
C GLU A 365 12.08 25.75 19.55
N LYS A 366 12.29 25.38 18.28
CA LYS A 366 12.00 26.27 17.13
C LYS A 366 10.52 26.63 17.01
N ALA A 367 9.62 25.67 17.25
CA ALA A 367 8.18 25.93 17.34
C ALA A 367 7.82 26.83 18.53
N HIS A 368 8.58 26.73 19.64
CA HIS A 368 8.44 27.57 20.82
C HIS A 368 8.99 29.00 20.61
N GLN A 369 10.11 29.17 19.91
CA GLN A 369 10.75 30.47 19.66
C GLN A 369 9.99 31.32 18.62
N SER A 370 9.32 30.68 17.65
CA SER A 370 8.48 31.36 16.65
C SER A 370 7.14 31.88 17.20
N LEU A 371 6.85 31.62 18.47
CA LEU A 371 5.70 32.16 19.23
C LEU A 371 6.07 33.38 20.09
N GLN A 372 7.36 33.62 20.36
CA GLN A 372 7.83 34.76 21.15
C GLN A 372 8.23 35.98 20.29
N ALA A 373 8.24 35.83 18.97
CA ALA A 373 8.37 36.90 17.98
C ALA A 373 7.08 36.99 17.15
#